data_AF-A0A1E4CKA3-F1
#
_entry.id   AF-A0A1E4CKA3-F1
#
_cell.length_a   1.000
_cell.length_b   1.000
_cell.length_c   1.000
_cell.angle_alpha   90.00
_cell.angle_beta   90.00
_cell.angle_gamma   90.00
#
_symmetry.space_group_name_H-M   'P 1'
#
loop_
_entity.id
_entity.type
_entity.pdbx_description
1 polymer ?
#
loop_
_entity_poly.entity_id
_entity_poly.type
_entity_poly.pdbx_seq_one_letter_code
_entity_poly.pdbx_strand_id
1 'polypeptide(L)'
;MPRYARPANGEYAEDPINALGNAMQATIEALELNKMTVANGLEKLVDAGLLLADPPRDVAMRGQRVRYTVDDAAVTEMVMRLGQVLGEY
;
A
#
# COMPACT_ATOMS: atom_id res chain seq x y z
N MET A 1 5.13 38.50 0.09
CA MET A 1 5.10 37.04 0.38
C MET A 1 4.87 36.31 -0.94
N PRO A 2 5.77 35.44 -1.43
CA PRO A 2 5.48 34.74 -2.68
C PRO A 2 4.51 33.59 -2.39
N ARG A 3 3.31 33.68 -2.95
CA ARG A 3 2.33 32.59 -2.96
C ARG A 3 2.73 31.62 -4.07
N TYR A 4 3.30 30.48 -3.72
CA TYR A 4 3.44 29.39 -4.68
C TYR A 4 2.09 28.67 -4.83
N ALA A 5 1.28 29.14 -5.78
CA ALA A 5 0.23 28.30 -6.36
C ALA A 5 0.90 27.37 -7.38
N ARG A 6 1.16 26.11 -6.99
CA ARG A 6 1.56 25.07 -7.94
C ARG A 6 0.35 24.74 -8.82
N PRO A 7 0.45 24.75 -10.16
CA PRO A 7 -0.66 24.35 -11.03
C PRO A 7 -0.91 22.85 -10.89
N ALA A 8 -2.18 22.46 -10.80
CA ALA A 8 -2.58 21.08 -10.51
C ALA A 8 -2.27 20.10 -11.66
N ASN A 9 -2.13 20.56 -12.91
CA ASN A 9 -1.98 19.69 -14.07
C ASN A 9 -0.95 20.29 -15.05
N GLY A 10 0.31 19.89 -14.95
CA GLY A 10 1.31 20.12 -16.01
C GLY A 10 1.17 19.06 -17.10
N GLU A 11 1.66 19.35 -18.31
CA GLU A 11 1.63 18.44 -19.48
C GLU A 11 2.34 17.08 -19.25
N TYR A 12 3.11 16.97 -18.16
CA TYR A 12 3.79 15.76 -17.68
C TYR A 12 3.33 15.28 -16.29
N ALA A 13 2.30 15.91 -15.70
CA ALA A 13 1.72 15.47 -14.45
C ALA A 13 0.75 14.33 -14.76
N GLU A 14 1.21 13.10 -14.60
CA GLU A 14 0.33 11.95 -14.65
C GLU A 14 -0.79 12.16 -13.61
N ASP A 15 -2.05 12.04 -14.04
CA ASP A 15 -3.19 12.13 -13.14
C ASP A 15 -2.88 11.22 -11.93
N PRO A 16 -2.99 11.73 -10.69
CA PRO A 16 -2.72 10.94 -9.50
C PRO A 16 -3.39 9.57 -9.59
N ILE A 17 -4.63 9.50 -10.11
CA ILE A 17 -5.45 8.31 -10.38
C ILE A 17 -4.74 7.28 -11.28
N ASN A 18 -4.10 7.74 -12.35
CA ASN A 18 -3.35 6.88 -13.26
C ASN A 18 -2.04 6.41 -12.63
N ALA A 19 -1.38 7.25 -11.83
CA ALA A 19 -0.12 6.90 -11.17
C ALA A 19 -0.23 5.75 -10.14
N LEU A 20 -1.33 5.60 -9.36
CA LEU A 20 -1.51 4.32 -8.60
C LEU A 20 -1.74 3.21 -9.59
N GLY A 21 -2.61 3.42 -10.57
CA GLY A 21 -3.04 2.35 -11.47
C GLY A 21 -1.81 1.66 -12.04
N ASN A 22 -0.85 2.45 -12.50
CA ASN A 22 0.42 2.00 -13.02
C ASN A 22 1.35 1.41 -11.93
N ALA A 23 1.46 2.03 -10.75
CA ALA A 23 2.25 1.46 -9.66
C ALA A 23 1.72 0.10 -9.15
N MET A 24 0.40 -0.04 -9.06
CA MET A 24 -0.29 -1.28 -8.69
C MET A 24 -0.09 -2.35 -9.76
N GLN A 25 -0.22 -1.96 -11.03
CA GLN A 25 0.02 -2.85 -12.16
C GLN A 25 1.48 -3.32 -12.20
N ALA A 26 2.44 -2.43 -11.98
CA ALA A 26 3.86 -2.77 -11.87
C ALA A 26 4.16 -3.72 -10.71
N THR A 27 3.45 -3.60 -9.59
CA THR A 27 3.62 -4.50 -8.43
C THR A 27 3.04 -5.89 -8.72
N ILE A 28 1.87 -5.95 -9.37
CA ILE A 28 1.23 -7.20 -9.84
C ILE A 28 2.15 -7.92 -10.82
N GLU A 29 2.73 -7.18 -11.77
CA GLU A 29 3.67 -7.70 -12.77
C GLU A 29 4.98 -8.17 -12.13
N ALA A 30 5.57 -7.38 -11.23
CA ALA A 30 6.82 -7.73 -10.56
C ALA A 30 6.71 -8.97 -9.67
N LEU A 31 5.53 -9.23 -9.10
CA LEU A 31 5.27 -10.39 -8.25
C LEU A 31 4.66 -11.56 -9.03
N GLU A 32 4.35 -11.39 -10.33
CA GLU A 32 3.60 -12.34 -11.17
C GLU A 32 2.28 -12.82 -10.53
N LEU A 33 1.70 -11.99 -9.66
CA LEU A 33 0.48 -12.31 -8.94
C LEU A 33 -0.72 -11.75 -9.68
N ASN A 34 -1.85 -12.46 -9.65
CA ASN A 34 -3.09 -11.88 -10.16
C ASN A 34 -3.58 -10.73 -9.24
N LYS A 35 -4.32 -9.78 -9.81
CA LYS A 35 -4.86 -8.61 -9.08
C LYS A 35 -5.69 -8.98 -7.85
N MET A 36 -6.46 -10.08 -7.93
CA MET A 36 -7.30 -10.55 -6.82
C MET A 36 -6.44 -11.05 -5.65
N THR A 37 -5.34 -11.74 -5.94
CA THR A 37 -4.40 -12.28 -4.97
C THR A 37 -3.70 -11.15 -4.22
N VAL A 38 -3.27 -10.10 -4.94
CA VAL A 38 -2.69 -8.91 -4.30
C VAL A 38 -3.72 -8.22 -3.42
N ALA A 39 -4.94 -8.00 -3.91
CA ALA A 39 -6.00 -7.39 -3.10
C ALA A 39 -6.31 -8.19 -1.83
N ASN A 40 -6.47 -9.51 -1.94
CA ASN A 40 -6.70 -10.40 -0.80
C ASN A 40 -5.50 -10.43 0.17
N GLY A 41 -4.28 -10.35 -0.35
CA GLY A 41 -3.06 -10.29 0.45
C GLY A 41 -2.99 -9.00 1.26
N LEU A 42 -3.22 -7.85 0.62
CA LEU A 42 -3.26 -6.54 1.29
C LEU A 42 -4.33 -6.50 2.38
N GLU A 43 -5.51 -7.08 2.12
CA GLU A 43 -6.57 -7.24 3.12
C GLU A 43 -6.10 -8.03 4.35
N LYS A 44 -5.52 -9.21 4.16
CA LYS A 44 -5.03 -10.03 5.28
C LYS A 44 -3.92 -9.34 6.08
N LEU A 45 -3.06 -8.57 5.41
CA LEU A 45 -1.99 -7.83 6.07
C LEU A 45 -2.53 -6.64 6.87
N VAL A 46 -3.60 -5.99 6.42
CA VAL A 46 -4.32 -4.98 7.21
C VAL A 46 -5.01 -5.61 8.42
N ASP A 47 -5.71 -6.73 8.23
CA ASP A 47 -6.40 -7.44 9.32
C ASP A 47 -5.42 -7.95 10.39
N ALA A 48 -4.20 -8.32 9.98
CA ALA A 48 -3.11 -8.69 10.87
C ALA A 48 -2.42 -7.51 11.56
N GLY A 49 -2.79 -6.26 11.24
CA GLY A 49 -2.18 -5.05 11.79
C GLY A 49 -0.78 -4.73 11.23
N LEU A 50 -0.37 -5.37 10.13
CA LEU A 50 0.95 -5.16 9.51
C LEU A 50 0.95 -4.03 8.48
N LEU A 51 -0.23 -3.70 7.96
CA LEU A 51 -0.45 -2.57 7.06
C LEU A 51 -1.51 -1.63 7.63
N LEU A 52 -1.26 -0.33 7.50
CA LEU A 52 -2.21 0.73 7.77
C LEU A 52 -2.81 1.19 6.44
N ALA A 53 -4.13 1.08 6.32
CA ALA A 53 -4.88 1.57 5.16
C ALA A 53 -5.40 3.00 5.40
N ASP A 54 -5.19 3.88 4.44
CA ASP A 54 -5.68 5.25 4.44
C ASP A 54 -6.46 5.55 3.13
N PRO A 55 -7.79 5.74 3.19
CA PRO A 55 -8.63 5.65 4.38
C PRO A 55 -8.77 4.20 4.90
N PRO A 56 -9.16 4.00 6.18
CA PRO A 56 -9.43 2.68 6.72
C PRO A 56 -10.54 1.95 5.93
N ARG A 57 -10.46 0.62 5.84
CA ARG A 57 -11.28 -0.17 4.90
C ARG A 57 -12.78 -0.14 5.18
N ASP A 58 -13.16 0.01 6.44
CA ASP A 58 -14.54 0.18 6.90
C ASP A 58 -15.17 1.51 6.45
N VAL A 59 -14.34 2.52 6.18
CA VAL A 59 -14.74 3.84 5.68
C VAL A 59 -14.44 4.04 4.19
N ALA A 60 -13.64 3.17 3.58
CA ALA A 60 -13.24 3.28 2.19
C ALA A 60 -14.43 3.09 1.24
N MET A 61 -14.66 4.06 0.35
CA MET A 61 -15.72 3.96 -0.66
C MET A 61 -15.24 3.15 -1.87
N ARG A 62 -16.18 2.45 -2.54
CA ARG A 62 -15.87 1.70 -3.77
C ARG A 62 -15.34 2.65 -4.85
N GLY A 63 -14.15 2.36 -5.36
CA GLY A 63 -13.46 3.20 -6.35
C GLY A 63 -12.58 4.30 -5.76
N GLN A 64 -12.59 4.46 -4.43
CA GLN A 64 -11.62 5.31 -3.74
C GLN A 64 -10.25 4.62 -3.70
N ARG A 65 -9.21 5.44 -3.86
CA ARG A 65 -7.84 4.96 -3.75
C ARG A 65 -7.46 4.81 -2.29
N VAL A 66 -6.96 3.63 -1.95
CA VAL A 66 -6.44 3.31 -0.61
C VAL A 66 -4.92 3.30 -0.69
N ARG A 67 -4.28 4.09 0.18
CA ARG A 67 -2.84 4.05 0.40
C ARG A 67 -2.57 3.07 1.52
N TYR A 68 -1.68 2.11 1.27
CA TYR A 68 -1.19 1.19 2.31
C TYR A 68 0.18 1.66 2.78
N THR A 69 0.42 1.64 4.08
CA THR A 69 1.72 1.94 4.70
C THR A 69 2.07 0.80 5.64
N VAL A 70 3.34 0.42 5.70
CA VAL A 70 3.81 -0.66 6.58
C VAL A 70 3.86 -0.14 8.02
N ASP A 71 3.36 -0.95 8.96
CA ASP A 71 3.66 -0.76 10.37
C ASP A 71 4.98 -1.47 10.68
N ASP A 72 6.08 -0.70 10.65
CA ASP A 72 7.42 -1.24 10.82
C ASP A 72 7.61 -1.93 12.19
N ALA A 73 6.94 -1.45 13.23
CA ALA A 73 7.03 -2.04 14.56
C ALA A 73 6.35 -3.40 14.59
N ALA A 74 5.12 -3.50 14.08
CA ALA A 74 4.37 -4.74 14.02
C ALA A 74 5.06 -5.80 13.13
N VAL A 75 5.59 -5.38 11.97
CA VAL A 75 6.34 -6.29 11.09
C VAL A 75 7.63 -6.77 11.74
N THR A 76 8.37 -5.89 12.42
CA THR A 76 9.62 -6.27 13.10
C THR A 76 9.35 -7.30 14.20
N GLU A 77 8.33 -7.06 15.03
CA GLU A 77 7.94 -8.01 16.07
C GLU A 77 7.56 -9.38 15.50
N MET A 78 6.76 -9.41 14.42
CA MET A 78 6.36 -10.65 13.76
C MET A 78 7.57 -11.42 13.21
N VAL A 79 8.50 -10.74 12.55
CA VAL A 79 9.71 -11.36 11.98
C VAL A 79 10.62 -11.90 13.08
N MET A 80 10.80 -11.14 14.17
CA MET A 80 11.58 -11.62 15.33
C MET A 80 10.95 -12.88 15.95
N ARG A 81 9.63 -12.88 16.12
CA ARG A 81 8.88 -14.03 16.63
C ARG A 81 9.02 -15.25 15.70
N LEU A 82 8.96 -15.03 14.39
CA LEU A 82 9.14 -16.09 13.40
C LEU A 82 10.55 -16.69 13.48
N GLY A 83 11.59 -15.85 13.60
CA GLY A 83 12.97 -16.30 13.80
C GLY A 83 13.10 -17.24 15.00
N GLN A 84 12.54 -16.84 16.15
CA GLN A 84 12.52 -17.68 17.36
C GLN A 84 11.85 -19.04 17.14
N VAL A 85 10.73 -19.07 16.41
CA VAL A 85 10.00 -20.32 16.12
C VAL A 85 10.80 -21.23 15.18
N LEU A 86 11.52 -20.63 14.22
CA LEU A 86 12.36 -21.37 13.26
C LEU A 86 13.70 -21.81 13.85
N GLY A 87 14.02 -21.41 15.09
CA GLY A 87 15.30 -21.71 15.73
C GLY A 87 16.46 -20.89 15.17
N GLU A 88 16.16 -19.77 14.50
CA GLU A 88 17.16 -18.75 14.27
C GLU A 88 17.22 -17.87 15.53
N TYR A 89 18.45 -17.64 16.02
CA TYR A 89 18.87 -17.09 17.33
C TYR A 89 19.13 -18.13 18.43
#